data_AF-A0A1W6BBE3-F1
#
_entry.id   AF-A0A1W6BBE3-F1
#
_cell.length_a   1.000
_cell.length_b   1.000
_cell.length_c   1.000
_cell.angle_alpha   90.00
_cell.angle_beta   90.00
_cell.angle_gamma   90.00
#
_symmetry.space_group_name_H-M   'P 1'
#
loop_
_entity.id
_entity.type
_entity.pdbx_description
1 polymer ?
#
loop_
_entity_poly.entity_id
_entity_poly.type
_entity_poly.pdbx_seq_one_letter_code
_entity_poly.pdbx_strand_id
1 'polypeptide(L)'
;MVRTVHIYSTGSCNQQKREGFARVLIERENKKTPMTFHYQDTTSKRSLMQGLIDGVLQLDEPCHVVLVTSSPLALEKAAAGEGPNRDLIYELYRVLAAKGCTYEFNFREGQGIELNKYIQADSS
;
A
#
# COMPACT_ATOMS: atom_id res chain seq x y z
N MET A 1 2.66 21.72 -12.02
CA MET A 1 2.21 20.40 -12.53
C MET A 1 2.18 19.47 -11.34
N VAL A 2 1.06 18.82 -11.03
CA VAL A 2 1.01 17.87 -9.90
C VAL A 2 1.68 16.58 -10.37
N ARG A 3 2.73 16.14 -9.69
CA ARG A 3 3.41 14.87 -10.01
C ARG A 3 2.53 13.70 -9.58
N THR A 4 2.41 12.69 -10.42
CA THR A 4 1.72 11.45 -10.08
C THR A 4 2.73 10.38 -9.65
N VAL A 5 2.47 9.74 -8.52
CA VAL A 5 3.27 8.65 -7.95
C VAL A 5 2.38 7.42 -7.78
N HIS A 6 2.80 6.29 -8.31
CA HIS A 6 2.10 5.03 -8.08
C HIS A 6 2.78 4.28 -6.93
N ILE A 7 1.99 3.85 -5.96
CA ILE A 7 2.45 3.01 -4.86
C ILE A 7 1.73 1.68 -4.98
N TYR A 8 2.47 0.66 -5.37
CA TYR A 8 1.98 -0.71 -5.44
C TYR A 8 2.29 -1.42 -4.13
N SER A 9 1.32 -2.15 -3.56
CA SER A 9 1.57 -2.95 -2.37
C SER A 9 0.94 -4.33 -2.43
N THR A 10 1.71 -5.33 -2.00
CA THR A 10 1.23 -6.69 -1.70
C THR A 10 1.64 -7.06 -0.29
N GLY A 11 0.78 -7.80 0.41
CA GLY A 11 1.03 -8.25 1.78
C GLY A 11 1.02 -9.77 1.89
N SER A 12 1.93 -10.31 2.69
CA SER A 12 2.02 -11.74 3.02
C SER A 12 2.19 -11.91 4.53
N CYS A 13 1.70 -13.02 5.06
CA CYS A 13 1.82 -13.33 6.48
C CYS A 13 1.91 -14.83 6.70
N ASN A 14 2.84 -15.24 7.56
CA ASN A 14 2.85 -16.55 8.18
C ASN A 14 1.86 -16.54 9.36
N GLN A 15 0.70 -17.18 9.19
CA GLN A 15 -0.37 -17.17 10.18
C GLN A 15 0.01 -17.81 11.52
N GLN A 16 0.91 -18.79 11.53
CA GLN A 16 1.31 -19.48 12.76
C GLN A 16 2.18 -18.60 13.65
N LYS A 17 3.12 -17.86 13.04
CA LYS A 17 4.04 -16.96 13.75
C LYS A 17 3.50 -15.53 13.88
N ARG A 18 2.44 -15.21 13.12
CA ARG A 18 1.89 -13.85 12.95
C ARG A 18 2.95 -12.83 12.47
N GLU A 19 3.96 -13.32 11.76
CA GLU A 19 4.99 -12.53 11.12
C GLU A 19 4.59 -12.29 9.67
N GLY A 20 4.64 -11.05 9.21
CA GLY A 20 4.28 -10.70 7.84
C GLY A 20 5.21 -9.67 7.24
N PHE A 21 5.04 -9.44 5.95
CA PHE A 21 5.77 -8.43 5.23
C PHE A 21 4.90 -7.81 4.14
N ALA A 22 5.24 -6.60 3.74
CA ALA A 22 4.76 -5.98 2.52
C ALA A 22 5.90 -5.82 1.53
N ARG A 23 5.62 -6.12 0.26
CA ARG A 23 6.45 -5.65 -0.85
C ARG A 23 5.77 -4.42 -1.44
N VAL A 24 6.54 -3.35 -1.53
CA VAL A 24 6.09 -2.05 -1.99
C VAL A 24 6.93 -1.64 -3.18
N LEU A 25 6.31 -1.10 -4.21
CA LEU A 25 7.01 -0.44 -5.31
C LEU A 25 6.51 0.99 -5.40
N ILE A 26 7.43 1.95 -5.32
CA ILE A 26 7.15 3.35 -5.60
C ILE A 26 7.62 3.64 -7.02
N GLU A 27 6.69 4.02 -7.89
CA GLU A 27 6.95 4.37 -9.27
C GLU A 27 6.66 5.86 -9.48
N ARG A 28 7.69 6.60 -9.90
CA ARG A 28 7.61 8.02 -10.24
C ARG A 28 8.15 8.19 -11.66
N GLU A 29 7.28 8.58 -12.59
CA GLU A 29 7.63 8.68 -14.01
C GLU A 29 8.20 7.33 -14.51
N ASN A 30 9.50 7.28 -14.84
CA ASN A 30 10.19 6.04 -15.26
C ASN A 30 11.10 5.44 -14.17
N LYS A 31 11.08 5.99 -12.94
CA LYS A 31 11.90 5.50 -11.84
C LYS A 31 11.07 4.61 -10.92
N LYS A 32 11.58 3.40 -10.70
CA LYS A 32 11.00 2.37 -9.84
C LYS A 32 11.88 2.17 -8.62
N THR A 33 11.27 2.11 -7.44
CA THR A 33 11.98 1.95 -6.17
C THR A 33 11.29 0.86 -5.35
N PRO A 34 11.79 -0.39 -5.40
CA PRO A 34 11.22 -1.50 -4.65
C PRO A 34 11.67 -1.45 -3.18
N MET A 35 10.78 -1.84 -2.28
CA MET A 35 10.99 -1.84 -0.84
C MET A 35 10.30 -3.05 -0.22
N THR A 36 10.86 -3.56 0.88
CA THR A 36 10.22 -4.61 1.70
C THR A 36 10.16 -4.16 3.15
N PHE A 37 8.98 -4.24 3.73
CA PHE A 37 8.72 -3.90 5.12
C PHE A 37 8.28 -5.15 5.88
N HIS A 38 8.73 -5.31 7.12
CA HIS A 38 8.42 -6.46 7.96
C HIS A 38 7.59 -6.04 9.17
N TYR A 39 6.63 -6.88 9.54
CA TYR A 39 5.69 -6.62 10.62
C TYR A 39 5.55 -7.85 11.52
N GLN A 40 5.41 -7.61 12.82
CA GLN A 40 5.04 -8.62 13.81
C GLN A 40 3.56 -8.47 14.15
N ASP A 41 2.97 -9.54 14.68
CA ASP A 41 1.58 -9.61 15.11
C ASP A 41 0.57 -9.10 14.05
N THR A 42 0.75 -9.54 12.81
CA THR A 42 0.02 -9.00 11.65
C THR A 42 -0.81 -10.09 10.94
N THR A 43 -1.51 -9.67 9.88
CA THR A 43 -2.16 -10.56 8.90
C THR A 43 -1.79 -10.10 7.51
N SER A 44 -1.97 -10.93 6.47
CA SER A 44 -1.61 -10.53 5.09
C SER A 44 -2.32 -9.24 4.66
N LYS A 45 -3.58 -9.05 5.06
CA LYS A 45 -4.35 -7.83 4.78
C LYS A 45 -3.82 -6.61 5.53
N ARG A 46 -3.43 -6.77 6.80
CA ARG A 46 -2.81 -5.70 7.59
C ARG A 46 -1.44 -5.32 7.05
N SER A 47 -0.61 -6.31 6.70
CA SER A 47 0.69 -6.07 6.08
C SER A 47 0.55 -5.28 4.78
N LEU A 48 -0.42 -5.64 3.92
CA LEU A 48 -0.70 -4.89 2.70
C LEU A 48 -1.04 -3.42 2.98
N MET A 49 -1.95 -3.18 3.92
CA MET A 49 -2.36 -1.83 4.35
C MET A 49 -1.17 -1.02 4.89
N GLN A 50 -0.38 -1.64 5.77
CA GLN A 50 0.82 -1.02 6.34
C GLN A 50 1.86 -0.71 5.25
N GLY A 51 2.00 -1.57 4.25
CA GLY A 51 2.88 -1.31 3.11
C GLY A 51 2.49 -0.07 2.32
N LEU A 52 1.18 0.20 2.14
CA LEU A 52 0.74 1.45 1.52
C LEU A 52 1.10 2.66 2.38
N ILE A 53 0.87 2.59 3.70
CA ILE A 53 1.22 3.65 4.64
C ILE A 53 2.74 3.93 4.59
N ASP A 54 3.55 2.89 4.72
CA ASP A 54 5.01 2.98 4.70
C ASP A 54 5.51 3.54 3.36
N GLY A 55 4.89 3.15 2.25
CA GLY A 55 5.17 3.72 0.93
C GLY A 55 4.89 5.22 0.86
N VAL A 56 3.76 5.69 1.40
CA VAL A 56 3.42 7.13 1.46
C VAL A 56 4.40 7.88 2.38
N LEU A 57 4.87 7.25 3.46
CA LEU A 57 5.85 7.85 4.37
C LEU A 57 7.19 8.16 3.67
N GLN A 58 7.55 7.42 2.62
CA GLN A 58 8.75 7.67 1.80
C GLN A 58 8.59 8.83 0.79
N LEU A 59 7.44 9.49 0.74
CA LEU A 59 7.24 10.65 -0.13
C LEU A 59 7.80 11.91 0.53
N ASP A 60 8.72 12.58 -0.15
CA ASP A 60 9.41 13.79 0.36
C ASP A 60 8.70 15.09 -0.05
N GLU A 61 7.75 15.03 -0.97
CA GLU A 61 7.04 16.19 -1.51
C GLU A 61 5.55 15.88 -1.73
N PRO A 62 4.66 16.89 -1.63
CA PRO A 62 3.25 16.75 -1.97
C PRO A 62 3.04 16.32 -3.43
N CYS A 63 2.23 15.29 -3.66
CA CYS A 63 1.95 14.75 -4.99
C CYS A 63 0.55 14.12 -5.08
N HIS A 64 0.17 13.67 -6.27
CA HIS A 64 -0.99 12.82 -6.46
C HIS A 64 -0.58 11.35 -6.38
N VAL A 65 -1.15 10.60 -5.45
CA VAL A 65 -0.77 9.21 -5.16
C VAL A 65 -1.84 8.24 -5.67
N VAL A 66 -1.45 7.35 -6.57
CA VAL A 66 -2.29 6.23 -7.01
C VAL A 66 -1.91 5.01 -6.18
N LEU A 67 -2.81 4.58 -5.30
CA LEU A 67 -2.60 3.44 -4.41
C LEU A 67 -3.09 2.18 -5.12
N VAL A 68 -2.15 1.32 -5.53
CA VAL A 68 -2.43 0.12 -6.33
C VAL A 68 -2.31 -1.13 -5.48
N THR A 69 -3.38 -1.93 -5.44
CA THR A 69 -3.39 -3.18 -4.68
C THR A 69 -4.32 -4.23 -5.29
N SER A 70 -4.04 -5.51 -5.03
CA SER A 70 -4.82 -6.64 -5.56
C SER A 70 -6.02 -7.04 -4.71
N SER A 71 -6.20 -6.43 -3.54
CA SER A 71 -7.39 -6.62 -2.71
C SER A 71 -8.16 -5.32 -2.71
N PRO A 72 -9.49 -5.35 -2.88
CA PRO A 72 -10.32 -4.27 -2.37
C PRO A 72 -10.11 -4.32 -0.85
N LEU A 73 -9.18 -3.49 -0.39
CA LEU A 73 -9.11 -3.05 0.99
C LEU A 73 -10.54 -2.63 1.32
N ALA A 74 -11.06 -2.93 2.50
CA ALA A 74 -12.46 -2.70 2.86
C ALA A 74 -12.86 -1.19 2.95
N LEU A 75 -12.35 -0.36 2.03
CA LEU A 75 -12.64 1.04 1.77
C LEU A 75 -14.13 1.26 1.53
N GLU A 76 -14.82 0.29 0.94
CA GLU A 76 -16.29 0.34 0.77
C GLU A 76 -17.06 0.38 2.10
N LYS A 77 -16.52 -0.19 3.19
CA LYS A 77 -17.17 -0.21 4.52
C LYS A 77 -16.53 0.73 5.54
N ALA A 78 -15.33 1.23 5.27
CA ALA A 78 -14.67 2.22 6.11
C ALA A 78 -15.47 3.53 6.21
N ALA A 79 -16.17 3.91 5.14
CA ALA A 79 -17.09 5.05 5.12
C ALA A 79 -18.26 4.90 6.13
N ALA A 80 -18.66 3.65 6.43
CA ALA A 80 -19.69 3.34 7.43
C ALA A 80 -19.12 3.10 8.84
N GLY A 81 -17.80 3.17 9.02
CA GLY A 81 -17.14 2.98 10.31
C GLY A 81 -16.99 1.53 10.77
N GLU A 82 -17.16 0.55 9.87
CA GLU A 82 -17.12 -0.88 10.19
C GLU A 82 -15.88 -1.57 9.60
N GLY A 83 -15.35 -2.58 10.30
CA GLY A 83 -14.34 -3.51 9.77
C GLY A 83 -13.04 -3.63 10.59
N PRO A 84 -12.29 -4.75 10.43
CA PRO A 84 -11.17 -5.10 11.31
C PRO A 84 -9.88 -4.28 11.08
N ASN A 85 -9.79 -3.50 10.00
CA ASN A 85 -8.59 -2.72 9.63
C ASN A 85 -8.88 -1.22 9.52
N ARG A 86 -9.93 -0.76 10.21
CA ARG A 86 -10.37 0.63 10.21
C ARG A 86 -9.23 1.56 10.63
N ASP A 87 -8.53 1.21 11.70
CA ASP A 87 -7.34 1.88 12.22
C ASP A 87 -6.34 2.23 11.12
N LEU A 88 -5.99 1.25 10.28
CA LEU A 88 -5.01 1.43 9.20
C LEU A 88 -5.53 2.31 8.07
N ILE A 89 -6.84 2.31 7.79
CA ILE A 89 -7.42 3.19 6.75
C ILE A 89 -7.37 4.65 7.22
N TYR A 90 -7.74 4.91 8.47
CA TYR A 90 -7.61 6.27 9.04
C TYR A 90 -6.17 6.72 9.09
N GLU A 91 -5.25 5.83 9.43
CA GLU A 91 -3.83 6.14 9.44
C GLU A 91 -3.31 6.49 8.04
N LEU A 92 -3.70 5.73 7.02
CA LEU A 92 -3.35 6.03 5.63
C LEU A 92 -3.85 7.41 5.21
N TYR A 93 -5.11 7.75 5.51
CA TYR A 93 -5.66 9.09 5.22
C TYR A 93 -4.96 10.19 6.00
N ARG A 94 -4.65 9.95 7.27
CA ARG A 94 -3.91 10.89 8.12
C ARG A 94 -2.53 11.18 7.54
N VAL A 95 -1.80 10.14 7.12
CA VAL A 95 -0.46 10.27 6.54
C VAL A 95 -0.52 10.99 5.19
N LEU A 96 -1.46 10.64 4.31
CA LEU A 96 -1.65 11.31 3.03
C LEU A 96 -1.94 12.81 3.22
N ALA A 97 -2.85 13.15 4.15
CA ALA A 97 -3.17 14.54 4.47
C ALA A 97 -1.96 15.29 5.07
N ALA A 98 -1.22 14.67 6.00
CA ALA A 98 -0.03 15.26 6.60
C ALA A 98 1.09 15.51 5.58
N LYS A 99 1.19 14.67 4.54
CA LYS A 99 2.12 14.84 3.42
C LYS A 99 1.59 15.81 2.34
N GLY A 100 0.40 16.38 2.50
CA GLY A 100 -0.25 17.24 1.50
C GLY A 100 -0.58 16.51 0.19
N CYS A 101 -0.69 15.19 0.22
CA CYS A 101 -0.92 14.38 -0.96
C CYS A 101 -2.43 14.27 -1.26
N THR A 102 -2.78 14.33 -2.55
CA THR A 102 -4.08 13.85 -3.03
C THR A 102 -3.95 12.37 -3.40
N TYR A 103 -5.07 11.64 -3.47
CA TYR A 103 -4.99 10.20 -3.74
C TYR A 103 -6.18 9.66 -4.50
N GLU A 104 -5.96 8.54 -5.17
CA GLU A 104 -6.99 7.64 -5.68
C GLU A 104 -6.58 6.17 -5.47
N PHE A 105 -7.55 5.27 -5.51
CA PHE A 105 -7.31 3.84 -5.38
C PHE A 105 -7.48 3.15 -6.73
N ASN A 106 -6.54 2.25 -7.06
CA ASN A 106 -6.61 1.37 -8.22
C ASN A 106 -6.60 -0.09 -7.74
N PHE A 107 -7.78 -0.70 -7.68
CA PHE A 107 -7.92 -2.09 -7.26
C PHE A 107 -7.77 -3.02 -8.46
N ARG A 108 -6.74 -3.86 -8.40
CA ARG A 108 -6.48 -4.93 -9.38
C ARG A 108 -6.96 -6.26 -8.82
N GLU A 109 -8.26 -6.36 -8.55
CA GLU A 109 -8.85 -7.51 -7.88
C GLU A 109 -8.50 -8.83 -8.59
N GLY A 110 -8.08 -9.82 -7.81
CA GLY A 110 -7.67 -11.12 -8.34
C GLY A 110 -6.29 -11.16 -9.01
N GLN A 111 -5.65 -10.01 -9.25
CA GLN A 111 -4.34 -9.92 -9.94
C GLN A 111 -3.15 -9.88 -8.98
N GLY A 112 -3.25 -10.55 -7.83
CA GLY A 112 -2.21 -10.52 -6.79
C GLY A 112 -0.89 -11.14 -7.23
N ILE A 113 -0.94 -12.18 -8.07
CA ILE A 113 0.24 -12.85 -8.60
C ILE A 113 0.96 -11.93 -9.59
N GLU A 114 0.24 -11.32 -10.51
CA GLU A 114 0.74 -10.38 -11.51
C GLU A 114 1.34 -9.14 -10.84
N LEU A 115 0.65 -8.59 -9.84
CA LEU A 115 1.13 -7.44 -9.08
C LEU A 115 2.43 -7.76 -8.33
N ASN A 116 2.51 -8.92 -7.68
CA ASN A 116 3.72 -9.34 -6.98
C ASN A 116 4.88 -9.59 -7.96
N LYS A 117 4.62 -10.15 -9.15
CA LYS A 117 5.63 -10.28 -10.22
C LYS A 117 6.11 -8.92 -10.70
N TYR A 118 5.20 -7.97 -10.91
CA TYR A 118 5.53 -6.61 -11.33
C TYR A 118 6.42 -5.89 -10.31
N ILE A 119 6.10 -5.98 -9.02
CA ILE A 119 6.92 -5.40 -7.95
C ILE A 119 8.32 -6.02 -7.90
N GLN A 120 8.43 -7.33 -8.14
CA GLN A 120 9.71 -8.04 -8.08
C GLN A 120 10.58 -7.91 -9.34
N ALA A 121 9.99 -7.68 -10.52
CA ALA A 121 10.71 -7.60 -11.79
C ALA A 121 11.77 -6.48 -11.81
N ASP A 122 11.56 -5.41 -11.04
CA ASP A 122 12.48 -4.27 -10.92
C ASP A 122 13.32 -4.29 -9.63
N SER A 123 13.35 -5.43 -8.92
CA SER A 123 14.19 -5.64 -7.73
C SER A 123 15.53 -6.32 -8.05
N SER A 124 15.94 -6.38 -9.32
CA SER A 124 17.14 -7.08 -9.82
C SER A 124 18.21 -6.10 -10.31
#